data_AF-A0A0L8FTL8-F1
#
_entry.id   AF-A0A0L8FTL8-F1
#
_cell.length_a   1.000
_cell.length_b   1.000
_cell.length_c   1.000
_cell.angle_alpha   90.00
_cell.angle_beta   90.00
_cell.angle_gamma   90.00
#
_symmetry.space_group_name_H-M   'P 1'
#
loop_
_entity.id
_entity.type
_entity.pdbx_description
1 polymer ?
#
loop_
_entity_poly.entity_id
_entity_poly.type
_entity_poly.pdbx_seq_one_letter_code
_entity_poly.pdbx_strand_id
1 'polypeptide(L)'
;CKFKDKDERIVDQLIWGCAHKEVQKSLIGKDALQLAEAVDTARVFEATTKQMASLTLQTNTTGSSVDIVSRCGTKQTHKQRTCQYCGTEHEFNDRRKCPAYGTHCKACGKPNQWGK
;
A
#
# COMPACT_ATOMS: atom_id res chain seq x y z
N CYS A 1 -19.42 -35.58 36.13
CA CYS A 1 -19.30 -35.11 34.74
C CYS A 1 -18.26 -35.99 34.04
N LYS A 2 -18.66 -36.83 33.08
CA LYS A 2 -17.75 -37.70 32.32
C LYS A 2 -17.73 -37.18 30.89
N PHE A 3 -16.78 -36.32 30.56
CA PHE A 3 -16.43 -36.08 29.16
C PHE A 3 -15.91 -37.43 28.63
N LYS A 4 -16.64 -38.04 27.69
CA LYS A 4 -16.25 -39.33 27.10
C LYS A 4 -15.00 -39.17 26.25
N ASP A 5 -14.84 -38.01 25.62
CA ASP A 5 -13.70 -37.70 24.77
C ASP A 5 -13.09 -36.32 25.13
N LYS A 6 -11.77 -36.25 25.17
CA LYS A 6 -11.04 -34.99 25.44
C LYS A 6 -11.17 -34.05 24.25
N ASP A 7 -11.24 -34.60 23.05
CA ASP A 7 -11.27 -33.84 21.82
C ASP A 7 -12.61 -33.12 21.66
N GLU A 8 -13.73 -33.76 22.01
CA GLU A 8 -15.06 -33.13 22.07
C GLU A 8 -15.05 -31.87 22.94
N ARG A 9 -14.41 -31.93 24.13
CA ARG A 9 -14.33 -30.78 25.03
C ARG A 9 -13.49 -29.64 24.44
N ILE A 10 -12.41 -29.96 23.72
CA ILE A 10 -11.56 -28.96 23.07
C ILE A 10 -12.32 -28.32 21.91
N VAL A 11 -13.07 -29.10 21.13
CA VAL A 11 -13.93 -28.61 20.04
C VAL A 11 -14.99 -27.66 20.59
N ASP A 12 -15.68 -28.02 21.68
CA ASP A 12 -16.66 -27.14 22.33
C ASP A 12 -16.02 -25.80 22.77
N GLN A 13 -14.86 -25.86 23.40
CA GLN A 13 -14.14 -24.65 23.81
C GLN A 13 -13.69 -23.80 22.62
N LEU A 14 -13.25 -24.44 21.54
CA LEU A 14 -12.89 -23.77 20.29
C LEU A 14 -14.10 -23.07 19.68
N ILE A 15 -15.26 -23.75 19.61
CA ILE A 15 -16.50 -23.18 19.10
C ILE A 15 -16.90 -21.97 19.95
N TRP A 16 -16.98 -22.11 21.27
CA TRP A 16 -17.42 -21.02 22.16
C TRP A 16 -16.43 -19.85 22.21
N GLY A 17 -15.13 -20.14 22.17
CA GLY A 17 -14.05 -19.16 22.23
C GLY A 17 -13.74 -18.47 20.89
N CYS A 18 -14.24 -18.98 19.77
CA CYS A 18 -13.97 -18.41 18.46
C CYS A 18 -14.66 -17.03 18.31
N ALA A 19 -13.88 -16.00 17.99
CA ALA A 19 -14.38 -14.65 17.77
C ALA A 19 -15.20 -14.51 16.48
N HIS A 20 -14.88 -15.31 15.45
CA HIS A 20 -15.49 -15.22 14.12
C HIS A 20 -16.78 -16.04 14.04
N LYS A 21 -17.92 -15.36 13.94
CA LYS A 21 -19.25 -15.97 13.87
C LYS A 21 -19.43 -16.93 12.68
N GLU A 22 -18.75 -16.67 11.58
CA GLU A 22 -18.78 -17.52 10.38
C GLU A 22 -18.15 -18.88 10.64
N VAL A 23 -16.99 -18.91 11.31
CA VAL A 23 -16.34 -20.15 11.74
C VAL A 23 -17.22 -20.87 12.75
N GLN A 24 -17.77 -20.17 13.75
CA GLN A 24 -18.69 -20.77 14.72
C GLN A 24 -19.88 -21.47 14.03
N LYS A 25 -20.55 -20.79 13.09
CA LYS A 25 -21.67 -21.36 12.33
C LYS A 25 -21.25 -22.57 11.51
N SER A 26 -20.09 -22.51 10.85
CA SER A 26 -19.57 -23.62 10.05
C SER A 26 -19.26 -24.85 10.91
N LEU A 27 -18.66 -24.66 12.08
CA LEU A 27 -18.33 -25.75 13.00
C LEU A 27 -19.59 -26.36 13.64
N ILE A 28 -20.56 -25.54 14.07
CA ILE A 28 -21.83 -26.01 14.66
C ILE A 28 -22.69 -26.77 13.63
N GLY A 29 -22.58 -26.42 12.34
CA GLY A 29 -23.36 -27.05 11.27
C GLY A 29 -22.84 -28.42 10.81
N LYS A 30 -21.66 -28.85 11.26
CA LYS A 30 -21.07 -30.16 10.91
C LYS A 30 -21.52 -31.23 11.90
N ASP A 31 -21.99 -32.35 11.39
CA ASP A 31 -22.28 -33.54 12.21
C ASP A 31 -20.97 -34.34 12.45
N ALA A 32 -20.81 -34.87 13.66
CA ALA A 32 -19.61 -35.62 14.10
C ALA A 32 -18.25 -34.94 13.84
N LEU A 33 -18.13 -33.66 14.24
CA LEU A 33 -16.92 -32.85 14.04
C LEU A 33 -15.72 -33.39 14.85
N GLN A 34 -14.64 -33.73 14.14
CA GLN A 34 -13.35 -34.07 14.76
C GLN A 34 -12.51 -32.82 15.06
N LEU A 35 -11.67 -32.89 16.09
CA LEU A 35 -10.80 -31.77 16.48
C LEU A 35 -9.89 -31.29 15.35
N ALA A 36 -9.30 -32.21 14.59
CA ALA A 36 -8.44 -31.88 13.45
C ALA A 36 -9.20 -31.05 12.40
N GLU A 37 -10.41 -31.49 12.04
CA GLU A 37 -11.24 -30.79 11.06
C GLU A 37 -11.68 -29.40 11.55
N ALA A 38 -11.95 -29.27 12.86
CA ALA A 38 -12.31 -28.00 13.47
C ALA A 38 -11.16 -26.98 13.38
N VAL A 39 -9.94 -27.42 13.68
CA VAL A 39 -8.73 -26.60 13.59
C VAL A 39 -8.44 -26.22 12.14
N ASP A 40 -8.56 -27.17 11.20
CA ASP A 40 -8.33 -26.91 9.79
C ASP A 40 -9.36 -25.92 9.22
N THR A 41 -10.63 -26.05 9.61
CA THR A 41 -11.67 -25.08 9.21
C THR A 41 -11.32 -23.66 9.67
N ALA A 42 -10.86 -23.49 10.92
CA ALA A 42 -10.44 -22.19 11.43
C ALA A 42 -9.20 -21.65 10.70
N ARG A 43 -8.18 -22.47 10.44
CA ARG A 43 -6.98 -22.08 9.70
C ARG A 43 -7.29 -21.68 8.26
N VAL A 44 -8.12 -22.46 7.58
CA VAL A 44 -8.56 -22.18 6.21
C VAL A 44 -9.31 -20.86 6.17
N PHE A 45 -10.17 -20.59 7.16
CA PHE A 45 -10.85 -19.31 7.27
C PHE A 45 -9.87 -18.15 7.38
N GLU A 46 -8.92 -18.19 8.31
CA GLU A 46 -7.91 -17.13 8.49
C GLU A 46 -7.08 -16.89 7.22
N ALA A 47 -6.62 -17.97 6.58
CA ALA A 47 -5.88 -17.89 5.32
C ALA A 47 -6.72 -17.26 4.21
N THR A 48 -7.99 -17.66 4.09
CA THR A 48 -8.93 -17.14 3.10
C THR A 48 -9.24 -15.68 3.35
N THR A 49 -9.53 -15.27 4.59
CA THR A 49 -9.78 -13.86 4.96
C THR A 49 -8.58 -12.99 4.58
N LYS A 50 -7.35 -13.45 4.85
CA LYS A 50 -6.12 -12.73 4.49
C LYS A 50 -5.94 -12.60 2.98
N GLN A 51 -6.20 -13.67 2.22
CA GLN A 51 -6.13 -13.66 0.76
C GLN A 51 -7.20 -12.75 0.15
N MET A 52 -8.44 -12.87 0.63
CA MET A 52 -9.56 -12.04 0.17
C MET A 52 -9.30 -10.56 0.45
N ALA A 53 -8.77 -10.19 1.62
CA ALA A 53 -8.38 -8.80 1.90
C ALA A 53 -7.33 -8.29 0.90
N SER A 54 -6.37 -9.13 0.51
CA SER A 54 -5.35 -8.79 -0.49
C SER A 54 -5.95 -8.64 -1.89
N LEU A 55 -6.94 -9.46 -2.24
CA LEU A 55 -7.68 -9.35 -3.51
C LEU A 55 -8.55 -8.09 -3.54
N THR A 56 -9.28 -7.77 -2.47
CA THR A 56 -10.11 -6.57 -2.39
C THR A 56 -9.28 -5.29 -2.47
N LEU A 57 -8.08 -5.28 -1.86
CA LEU A 57 -7.16 -4.14 -2.00
C LEU A 57 -6.71 -3.96 -3.46
N GLN A 58 -6.46 -5.08 -4.17
CA GLN A 58 -6.17 -5.05 -5.61
C GLN A 58 -7.37 -4.59 -6.45
N THR A 59 -8.60 -4.99 -6.11
CA THR A 59 -9.78 -4.57 -6.87
C THR A 59 -10.11 -3.08 -6.71
N ASN A 60 -9.83 -2.49 -5.55
CA ASN A 60 -9.97 -1.05 -5.35
C ASN A 60 -8.87 -0.25 -6.07
N THR A 61 -7.74 -0.88 -6.42
CA THR A 61 -6.74 -0.29 -7.33
C THR A 61 -7.07 -0.52 -8.82
N THR A 62 -7.96 -1.45 -9.18
CA THR A 62 -8.38 -1.68 -10.57
C THR A 62 -9.46 -0.72 -11.09
N GLY A 63 -9.73 0.39 -10.37
CA GLY A 63 -10.44 1.54 -10.91
C GLY A 63 -9.58 2.44 -11.82
N SER A 64 -8.29 2.16 -11.99
CA SER A 64 -7.42 2.91 -12.91
C SER A 64 -6.26 2.05 -13.41
N SER A 65 -6.16 1.99 -14.74
CA SER A 65 -4.99 1.69 -15.57
C SER A 65 -4.14 0.48 -15.19
N VAL A 66 -4.10 -0.51 -16.07
CA VAL A 66 -3.00 -1.48 -16.16
C VAL A 66 -1.67 -0.75 -16.13
N ASP A 67 -0.89 -0.91 -15.06
CA ASP A 67 0.43 -0.31 -14.93
C ASP A 67 1.39 -0.96 -15.93
N ILE A 68 1.84 -0.17 -16.90
CA ILE A 68 2.97 -0.52 -17.76
C ILE A 68 4.17 -0.71 -16.84
N VAL A 69 4.71 -1.93 -16.81
CA VAL A 69 5.97 -2.24 -16.14
C VAL A 69 7.11 -1.55 -16.89
N SER A 70 7.27 -0.25 -16.63
CA SER A 70 8.37 0.56 -17.11
C SER A 70 9.60 0.20 -16.28
N ARG A 71 10.46 -0.65 -16.86
CA ARG A 71 11.83 -0.86 -16.38
C ARG A 71 12.55 0.49 -16.36
N CYS A 72 12.64 1.13 -15.20
CA CYS A 72 13.77 1.92 -14.70
C CYS A 72 13.27 2.91 -13.62
N GLY A 73 13.24 2.45 -12.36
CA GLY A 73 13.02 3.32 -11.22
C GLY A 73 14.22 4.24 -10.98
N THR A 74 14.24 5.42 -11.59
CA THR A 74 15.09 6.51 -11.10
C THR A 74 14.28 7.28 -10.07
N LYS A 75 14.63 7.08 -8.79
CA LYS A 75 14.09 7.84 -7.65
C LYS A 75 14.12 9.33 -8.00
N GLN A 76 12.96 9.96 -8.14
CA GLN A 76 12.89 11.41 -8.29
C GLN A 76 13.26 12.04 -6.95
N THR A 77 14.55 12.27 -6.75
CA THR A 77 15.02 13.27 -5.80
C THR A 77 14.39 14.59 -6.23
N HIS A 78 13.60 15.24 -5.39
CA HIS A 78 13.15 16.60 -5.59
C HIS A 78 14.39 17.51 -5.70
N LYS A 79 14.95 17.63 -6.90
CA LYS A 79 16.03 18.57 -7.17
C LYS A 79 15.42 19.96 -7.02
N GLN A 80 15.98 20.76 -6.11
CA GLN A 80 15.69 22.18 -5.99
C GLN A 80 15.77 22.78 -7.41
N ARG A 81 14.67 23.39 -7.86
CA ARG A 81 14.61 23.94 -9.22
C ARG A 81 15.53 25.15 -9.24
N THR A 82 16.58 25.13 -10.04
CA THR A 82 17.43 26.31 -10.30
C THR A 82 16.84 27.12 -11.45
N CYS A 83 16.98 28.44 -11.42
CA CYS A 83 16.51 29.31 -12.50
C CYS A 83 17.27 29.05 -13.80
N GLN A 84 16.53 28.89 -14.90
CA GLN A 84 17.12 28.69 -16.23
C GLN A 84 17.86 29.93 -16.75
N TYR A 85 17.56 31.12 -16.23
CA TYR A 85 18.15 32.38 -16.69
C TYR A 85 19.40 32.78 -15.89
N CYS A 86 19.32 32.74 -14.55
CA CYS A 86 20.43 33.16 -13.69
C CYS A 86 21.20 31.99 -13.05
N GLY A 87 20.70 30.76 -13.13
CA GLY A 87 21.34 29.58 -12.55
C GLY A 87 21.22 29.46 -11.03
N THR A 88 20.66 30.46 -10.34
CA THR A 88 20.47 30.46 -8.88
C THR A 88 19.05 30.10 -8.49
N GLU A 89 18.84 29.82 -7.20
CA GLU A 89 17.51 29.66 -6.62
C GLU A 89 16.96 31.05 -6.22
N HIS A 90 15.72 31.36 -6.64
CA HIS A 90 15.00 32.57 -6.26
C HIS A 90 13.50 32.35 -6.47
N GLU A 91 12.65 33.32 -6.10
CA GLU A 91 11.21 33.24 -6.36
C GLU A 91 10.92 33.13 -7.86
N PHE A 92 10.37 31.99 -8.29
CA PHE A 92 10.10 31.68 -9.72
C PHE A 92 8.81 32.27 -10.27
N ASN A 93 7.94 32.79 -9.40
CA ASN A 93 6.61 33.27 -9.79
C ASN A 93 6.65 34.55 -10.64
N ASP A 94 7.73 35.33 -10.56
CA ASP A 94 7.91 36.53 -11.36
C ASP A 94 9.32 36.58 -11.97
N ARG A 95 9.39 36.73 -13.29
CA ARG A 95 10.66 36.86 -14.03
C ARG A 95 11.42 38.12 -13.68
N ARG A 96 10.75 39.17 -13.20
CA ARG A 96 11.39 40.43 -12.75
C ARG A 96 12.17 40.27 -11.45
N LYS A 97 11.83 39.25 -10.65
CA LYS A 97 12.57 38.89 -9.43
C LYS A 97 13.81 38.05 -9.72
N CYS A 98 14.00 37.63 -10.97
CA CYS A 98 15.23 36.98 -11.39
C CYS A 98 16.37 38.00 -11.34
N PRO A 99 17.46 37.71 -10.61
CA PRO A 99 18.62 38.59 -10.56
C PRO A 99 19.19 38.95 -11.94
N ALA A 100 19.08 38.05 -12.92
CA ALA A 100 19.55 38.31 -14.27
C ALA A 100 18.67 39.30 -15.06
N TYR A 101 17.44 39.57 -14.62
CA TYR A 101 16.51 40.45 -15.33
C TYR A 101 17.05 41.90 -15.37
N GLY A 102 17.11 42.48 -16.57
CA GLY A 102 17.65 43.83 -16.83
C GLY A 102 19.17 43.91 -16.93
N THR A 103 19.90 42.80 -16.82
CA THR A 103 21.37 42.78 -16.86
C THR A 103 21.91 42.01 -18.06
N HIS A 104 23.16 42.28 -18.46
CA HIS A 104 23.80 41.60 -19.59
C HIS A 104 24.74 40.50 -19.10
N CYS A 105 24.69 39.34 -19.76
CA CYS A 105 25.58 38.23 -19.48
C CYS A 105 27.03 38.62 -19.79
N LYS A 106 27.94 38.46 -18.84
CA LYS A 106 29.38 38.71 -19.06
C LYS A 106 30.02 37.72 -20.03
N ALA A 107 29.44 36.53 -20.21
CA ALA A 107 29.98 35.47 -21.06
C ALA A 107 29.51 35.55 -22.52
N CYS A 108 28.21 35.84 -22.75
CA CYS A 108 27.62 35.85 -24.10
C CYS A 108 27.08 37.21 -24.55
N GLY A 109 27.10 38.23 -23.69
CA GLY A 109 26.62 39.59 -23.99
C GLY A 109 25.10 39.73 -24.09
N LYS A 110 24.32 38.65 -23.98
CA LYS A 110 22.86 38.69 -24.10
C LYS A 110 22.20 39.29 -22.85
N PRO A 111 21.13 40.09 -22.98
CA PRO A 111 20.38 40.60 -21.83
C PRO A 111 19.55 39.49 -21.16
N ASN A 112 19.24 39.66 -19.88
CA ASN A 112 18.33 38.82 -19.08
C ASN A 112 18.81 37.40 -18.76
N GLN A 113 20.12 37.14 -18.78
CA GLN A 113 20.69 35.82 -18.44
C GLN A 113 22.11 35.91 -17.86
N TRP A 114 22.44 35.01 -16.93
CA TRP A 114 23.78 34.85 -16.33
C TRP A 114 24.36 33.43 -16.44
N GLY A 115 23.57 32.43 -16.87
CA GLY A 115 23.97 31.02 -16.90
C GLY A 115 24.23 30.46 -18.30
N LYS A 116 25.48 29.98 -18.50
CA LYS A 116 26.13 29.31 -19.65
C LYS A 116 25.72 29.77 -21.06
#